data_AF-A0A0C1MRK2-F1
#
_entry.id   AF-A0A0C1MRK2-F1
#
_cell.length_a   1.000
_cell.length_b   1.000
_cell.length_c   1.000
_cell.angle_alpha   90.00
_cell.angle_beta   90.00
_cell.angle_gamma   90.00
#
_symmetry.space_group_name_H-M   'P 1'
#
loop_
_entity.id
_entity.type
_entity.pdbx_description
1 polymer ?
#
loop_
_entity_poly.entity_id
_entity_poly.type
_entity_poly.pdbx_seq_one_letter_code
_entity_poly.pdbx_strand_id
1 'polypeptide(L)'
;MKRLLPLALFSSLIYAYDPINLQYNADGKLIMLDKDSAFVAGNDEAAYLQKIDLKSKQTSLLSLPDKPIMYSLGKLANHQGAQAFVLTEQGVFHAGLTKTQQLVNTSSLFTADAFSYFKYQTFTLDVNGDGLTDFYLPGIEEQTVYVQQQNGKFASIVLPLRAKTEAHVTEQHFTVSHTLPQFPTLADINGDGIDDLMFYEQKAVRYFLATSQGPSKQLQTLIEIDSESKQRIEKLRDFNNDGLPDIHIIESLTDDTDKDKDLDSESIHRIFFSQQTNNGLVFKDNPDLQLTLEETSSIAHIGDFDGDGVNDLAVISFDIGFMDIISIASAAMENKEVTLDSAISIFKGKKDKQFSKKAASKKSFEIAMNMNESSSGAGKGIIFKDFNGDGLTDLLIRADTNELKVYFGDEKRGLSRRAKRIKRSLPKSSSDIYSHDLNQDGKEEIVLKVKDKKEGFRLEAIQISK
;
A
#
# COMPACT_ATOMS: atom_id res chain seq x y z
N MET A 1 55.46 -13.90 -27.73
CA MET A 1 54.20 -13.24 -28.12
C MET A 1 53.03 -13.92 -27.42
N LYS A 2 52.51 -13.34 -26.33
CA LYS A 2 51.20 -13.68 -25.77
C LYS A 2 50.38 -12.39 -25.82
N ARG A 3 49.36 -12.39 -26.68
CA ARG A 3 48.39 -11.29 -26.80
C ARG A 3 47.54 -11.26 -25.54
N LEU A 4 47.57 -10.14 -24.82
CA LEU A 4 46.58 -9.81 -23.80
C LEU A 4 45.26 -9.51 -24.53
N LEU A 5 44.22 -10.31 -24.25
CA LEU A 5 42.83 -9.94 -24.57
C LEU A 5 42.46 -8.71 -23.73
N PRO A 6 41.79 -7.70 -24.29
CA PRO A 6 41.22 -6.64 -23.49
C PRO A 6 40.02 -7.24 -22.73
N LEU A 7 40.07 -7.13 -21.40
CA LEU A 7 38.93 -7.37 -20.54
C LEU A 7 37.88 -6.30 -20.86
N ALA A 8 36.85 -6.66 -21.62
CA ALA A 8 35.68 -5.81 -21.79
C ALA A 8 34.96 -5.76 -20.44
N LEU A 9 35.15 -4.65 -19.71
CA LEU A 9 34.28 -4.26 -18.61
C LEU A 9 32.91 -3.99 -19.21
N PHE A 10 32.00 -4.96 -19.13
CA PHE A 10 30.57 -4.70 -19.31
C PHE A 10 30.13 -3.80 -18.15
N SER A 11 30.22 -2.49 -18.34
CA SER A 11 29.41 -1.55 -17.57
C SER A 11 27.97 -1.86 -17.90
N SER A 12 27.23 -2.44 -16.94
CA SER A 12 25.78 -2.59 -17.03
C SER A 12 25.18 -1.25 -17.45
N LEU A 13 24.51 -1.20 -18.59
CA LEU A 13 23.79 0.01 -19.00
C LEU A 13 22.61 0.19 -18.06
N ILE A 14 22.63 1.28 -17.29
CA ILE A 14 21.42 1.86 -16.71
C ILE A 14 20.82 2.69 -17.85
N TYR A 15 19.75 2.20 -18.47
CA TYR A 15 19.00 3.02 -19.41
C TYR A 15 18.10 3.95 -18.59
N ALA A 16 18.35 5.25 -18.68
CA ALA A 16 17.45 6.25 -18.15
C ALA A 16 16.49 6.64 -19.29
N TYR A 17 15.19 6.45 -19.06
CA TYR A 17 14.18 6.98 -19.99
C TYR A 17 14.21 8.51 -19.97
N ASP A 18 13.86 9.18 -21.08
CA ASP A 18 13.68 10.64 -21.03
C ASP A 18 12.64 10.97 -19.95
N PRO A 19 12.96 11.92 -19.06
CA PRO A 19 12.12 12.22 -17.91
C PRO A 19 10.76 12.78 -18.36
N ILE A 20 9.74 12.53 -17.55
CA ILE A 20 8.43 13.14 -17.72
C ILE A 20 8.34 14.33 -16.78
N ASN A 21 8.31 15.54 -17.33
CA ASN A 21 8.17 16.75 -16.50
C ASN A 21 6.72 16.87 -16.01
N LEU A 22 6.57 17.03 -14.70
CA LEU A 22 5.30 17.38 -14.08
C LEU A 22 5.20 18.90 -14.07
N GLN A 23 4.01 19.42 -14.35
CA GLN A 23 3.74 20.85 -14.28
C GLN A 23 3.47 21.22 -12.82
N TYR A 24 3.75 22.48 -12.44
CA TYR A 24 3.53 22.97 -11.07
C TYR A 24 4.29 22.13 -10.01
N ASN A 25 4.26 22.50 -8.73
CA ASN A 25 4.93 21.72 -7.68
C ASN A 25 4.07 20.53 -7.21
N ALA A 26 3.96 19.52 -8.09
CA ALA A 26 3.17 18.30 -7.95
C ALA A 26 3.67 17.36 -6.82
N ASP A 27 3.46 17.79 -5.58
CA ASP A 27 3.97 17.16 -4.37
C ASP A 27 3.17 15.95 -3.88
N GLY A 28 1.96 15.73 -4.38
CA GLY A 28 1.11 14.58 -4.05
C GLY A 28 1.68 13.24 -4.52
N LYS A 29 1.16 12.13 -3.97
CA LYS A 29 1.57 10.78 -4.38
C LYS A 29 1.26 10.51 -5.85
N LEU A 30 2.19 9.87 -6.55
CA LEU A 30 1.97 9.37 -7.92
C LEU A 30 1.11 8.11 -7.86
N ILE A 31 -0.01 8.12 -8.58
CA ILE A 31 -0.97 7.02 -8.62
C ILE A 31 -1.08 6.50 -10.06
N MET A 32 -0.78 5.22 -10.25
CA MET A 32 -0.89 4.51 -11.53
C MET A 32 -1.99 3.45 -11.36
N LEU A 33 -3.13 3.63 -12.02
CA LEU A 33 -4.23 2.67 -12.01
C LEU A 33 -4.17 1.70 -13.20
N ASP A 34 -3.66 2.18 -14.32
CA ASP A 34 -3.48 1.40 -15.54
C ASP A 34 -2.06 1.61 -16.08
N LYS A 35 -1.71 0.82 -17.11
CA LYS A 35 -0.36 0.82 -17.71
C LYS A 35 -0.07 2.07 -18.53
N ASP A 36 -1.09 2.89 -18.80
CA ASP A 36 -1.02 3.95 -19.80
C ASP A 36 -1.05 5.34 -19.16
N SER A 37 -1.54 5.47 -17.92
CA SER A 37 -1.73 6.74 -17.27
C SER A 37 -1.38 6.76 -15.78
N ALA A 38 -0.86 7.91 -15.37
CA ALA A 38 -0.61 8.22 -13.96
C ALA A 38 -1.28 9.54 -13.57
N PHE A 39 -1.52 9.72 -12.27
CA PHE A 39 -2.15 10.91 -11.73
C PHE A 39 -1.38 11.42 -10.52
N VAL A 40 -1.29 12.74 -10.40
CA VAL A 40 -0.58 13.38 -9.29
C VAL A 40 -1.25 14.71 -8.96
N ALA A 41 -1.58 14.89 -7.69
CA ALA A 41 -2.07 16.16 -7.17
C ALA A 41 -0.93 17.09 -6.77
N GLY A 42 -1.22 18.38 -6.66
CA GLY A 42 -0.36 19.33 -5.96
C GLY A 42 -1.17 20.42 -5.25
N ASN A 43 -0.52 21.07 -4.28
CA ASN A 43 -1.15 21.94 -3.30
C ASN A 43 -0.38 23.26 -3.12
N ASP A 44 -0.18 24.00 -4.22
CA ASP A 44 0.55 25.27 -4.19
C ASP A 44 -0.38 26.42 -3.74
N GLU A 45 -0.59 27.46 -4.57
CA GLU A 45 -1.56 28.52 -4.30
C GLU A 45 -3.00 27.99 -4.26
N ALA A 46 -3.27 26.90 -4.99
CA ALA A 46 -4.53 26.18 -5.02
C ALA A 46 -4.28 24.70 -5.30
N ALA A 47 -5.26 23.86 -4.95
CA ALA A 47 -5.26 22.45 -5.31
C ALA A 47 -5.37 22.28 -6.83
N TYR A 48 -4.62 21.33 -7.38
CA TYR A 48 -4.73 20.90 -8.77
C TYR A 48 -4.46 19.40 -8.91
N LEU A 49 -4.89 18.84 -10.05
CA LEU A 49 -4.67 17.43 -10.39
C LEU A 49 -4.17 17.32 -11.83
N GLN A 50 -3.13 16.54 -12.02
CA GLN A 50 -2.58 16.26 -13.34
C GLN A 50 -2.80 14.80 -13.74
N LYS A 51 -3.11 14.59 -15.01
CA LYS A 51 -3.06 13.29 -15.67
C LYS A 51 -1.80 13.24 -16.56
N ILE A 52 -1.00 12.21 -16.39
CA ILE A 52 0.17 11.89 -17.20
C ILE A 52 -0.23 10.75 -18.14
N ASP A 53 0.00 10.92 -19.44
CA ASP A 53 0.00 9.84 -20.41
C ASP A 53 1.42 9.27 -20.51
N LEU A 54 1.61 8.03 -20.05
CA LEU A 54 2.93 7.41 -19.89
C LEU A 54 3.58 7.07 -21.24
N LYS A 55 2.78 6.88 -22.30
CA LYS A 55 3.26 6.56 -23.66
C LYS A 55 3.79 7.79 -24.38
N SER A 56 2.98 8.84 -24.42
CA SER A 56 3.31 10.12 -25.06
C SER A 56 4.17 11.03 -24.17
N LYS A 57 4.28 10.70 -22.87
CA LYS A 57 4.97 11.49 -21.84
C LYS A 57 4.38 12.90 -21.69
N GLN A 58 3.10 13.07 -22.03
CA GLN A 58 2.41 14.36 -21.93
C GLN A 58 1.65 14.45 -20.61
N THR A 59 1.70 15.64 -20.02
CA THR A 59 1.01 15.98 -18.77
C THR A 59 -0.09 16.98 -19.05
N SER A 60 -1.30 16.69 -18.58
CA SER A 60 -2.50 17.53 -18.73
C SER A 60 -3.10 17.88 -17.37
N LEU A 61 -3.49 19.14 -17.18
CA LEU A 61 -4.22 19.59 -16.00
C LEU A 61 -5.69 19.19 -16.09
N LEU A 62 -6.27 18.69 -15.00
CA LEU A 62 -7.69 18.39 -14.90
C LEU A 62 -8.42 19.56 -14.24
N SER A 63 -9.65 19.80 -14.69
CA SER A 63 -10.56 20.76 -14.07
C SER A 63 -11.03 20.19 -12.72
N LEU A 64 -10.84 20.95 -11.64
CA LEU A 64 -11.29 20.59 -10.29
C LEU A 64 -12.54 21.37 -9.85
N PRO A 65 -13.41 20.76 -9.03
CA PRO A 65 -14.52 21.48 -8.41
C PRO A 65 -14.01 22.44 -7.32
N ASP A 66 -14.86 23.36 -6.88
CA ASP A 66 -14.55 24.25 -5.75
C ASP A 66 -14.36 23.43 -4.47
N LYS A 67 -13.35 23.81 -3.67
CA LYS A 67 -12.99 23.18 -2.38
C LYS A 67 -12.84 21.65 -2.46
N PRO A 68 -11.89 21.14 -3.28
CA PRO A 68 -11.64 19.71 -3.38
C PRO A 68 -11.01 19.18 -2.08
N ILE A 69 -11.49 18.04 -1.59
CA ILE A 69 -10.99 17.42 -0.35
C ILE A 69 -9.96 16.34 -0.68
N MET A 70 -10.34 15.39 -1.53
CA MET A 70 -9.52 14.25 -1.92
C MET A 70 -9.93 13.73 -3.30
N TYR A 71 -9.08 12.93 -3.92
CA TYR A 71 -9.41 12.27 -5.17
C TYR A 71 -9.14 10.77 -5.12
N SER A 72 -9.88 10.04 -5.94
CA SER A 72 -9.63 8.65 -6.26
C SER A 72 -9.74 8.44 -7.77
N LEU A 73 -9.39 7.26 -8.25
CA LEU A 73 -9.33 6.93 -9.67
C LEU A 73 -10.18 5.71 -9.98
N GLY A 74 -10.68 5.62 -11.21
CA GLY A 74 -11.43 4.45 -11.66
C GLY A 74 -11.96 4.59 -13.08
N LYS A 75 -12.91 3.73 -13.43
CA LYS A 75 -13.60 3.69 -14.73
C LYS A 75 -14.96 4.36 -14.64
N LEU A 76 -15.22 5.28 -15.56
CA LEU A 76 -16.52 5.95 -15.69
C LEU A 76 -17.17 5.49 -16.99
N ALA A 77 -18.46 5.19 -16.95
CA ALA A 77 -19.26 4.84 -18.10
C ALA A 77 -19.12 5.91 -19.18
N ASN A 78 -19.06 5.46 -20.43
CA ASN A 78 -18.86 6.30 -21.60
C ASN A 78 -17.52 7.06 -21.65
N HIS A 79 -16.55 6.69 -20.81
CA HIS A 79 -15.19 7.23 -20.83
C HIS A 79 -14.17 6.10 -21.06
N GLN A 80 -13.06 6.44 -21.71
CA GLN A 80 -11.96 5.52 -21.98
C GLN A 80 -10.81 5.74 -20.99
N GLY A 81 -10.22 4.65 -20.52
CA GLY A 81 -9.10 4.66 -19.56
C GLY A 81 -9.46 5.21 -18.18
N ALA A 82 -8.48 5.27 -17.28
CA ALA A 82 -8.66 5.79 -15.94
C ALA A 82 -9.15 7.25 -15.94
N GLN A 83 -10.13 7.51 -15.08
CA GLN A 83 -10.74 8.79 -14.78
C GLN A 83 -10.47 9.18 -13.33
N ALA A 84 -10.44 10.48 -13.06
CA ALA A 84 -10.33 11.01 -11.71
C ALA A 84 -11.68 11.43 -11.14
N PHE A 85 -11.93 11.03 -9.90
CA PHE A 85 -13.09 11.40 -9.12
C PHE A 85 -12.64 12.23 -7.93
N VAL A 86 -13.32 13.35 -7.68
CA VAL A 86 -12.96 14.31 -6.63
C VAL A 86 -14.12 14.40 -5.66
N LEU A 87 -13.84 14.15 -4.39
CA LEU A 87 -14.79 14.34 -3.30
C LEU A 87 -14.71 15.79 -2.80
N THR A 88 -15.88 16.42 -2.68
CA THR A 88 -16.09 17.69 -1.99
C THR A 88 -17.12 17.51 -0.88
N GLU A 89 -17.42 18.57 -0.12
CA GLU A 89 -18.50 18.56 0.87
C GLU A 89 -19.88 18.29 0.25
N GLN A 90 -20.04 18.55 -1.05
CA GLN A 90 -21.32 18.43 -1.79
C GLN A 90 -21.40 17.16 -2.65
N GLY A 91 -20.40 16.29 -2.56
CA GLY A 91 -20.42 14.96 -3.16
C GLY A 91 -19.26 14.70 -4.11
N VAL A 92 -19.46 13.81 -5.07
CA VAL A 92 -18.39 13.30 -5.94
C VAL A 92 -18.52 13.88 -7.35
N PHE A 93 -17.41 14.40 -7.87
CA PHE A 93 -17.29 15.01 -9.18
C PHE A 93 -16.31 14.23 -10.05
N HIS A 94 -16.63 14.08 -11.34
CA HIS A 94 -15.64 13.73 -12.36
C HIS A 94 -14.79 14.96 -12.68
N ALA A 95 -13.47 14.80 -12.62
CA ALA A 95 -12.50 15.81 -13.04
C ALA A 95 -12.07 15.56 -14.49
N GLY A 96 -12.73 16.22 -15.44
CA GLY A 96 -12.40 16.15 -16.86
C GLY A 96 -11.32 17.14 -17.28
N LEU A 97 -10.84 17.02 -18.52
CA LEU A 97 -9.81 17.92 -19.07
C LEU A 97 -10.27 19.39 -19.14
N THR A 98 -11.55 19.63 -19.47
CA THR A 98 -12.07 20.99 -19.75
C THR A 98 -13.16 21.44 -18.79
N LYS A 99 -13.79 20.51 -18.07
CA LYS A 99 -14.87 20.79 -17.13
C LYS A 99 -14.98 19.71 -16.08
N THR A 100 -15.60 20.08 -14.97
CA THR A 100 -16.05 19.17 -13.93
C THR A 100 -17.50 18.74 -14.19
N GLN A 101 -17.87 17.57 -13.70
CA GLN A 101 -19.26 17.09 -13.71
C GLN A 101 -19.59 16.46 -12.36
N GLN A 102 -20.63 16.95 -11.68
CA GLN A 102 -21.12 16.30 -10.47
C GLN A 102 -21.77 14.96 -10.84
N LEU A 103 -21.29 13.88 -10.22
CA LEU A 103 -21.79 12.51 -10.42
C LEU A 103 -22.75 12.11 -9.30
N VAL A 104 -22.40 12.47 -8.06
CA VAL A 104 -23.19 12.19 -6.87
C VAL A 104 -23.36 13.48 -6.09
N ASN A 105 -24.61 13.80 -5.74
CA ASN A 105 -24.94 14.92 -4.85
C ASN A 105 -25.25 14.36 -3.46
N THR A 106 -24.36 14.61 -2.50
CA THR A 106 -24.47 14.11 -1.13
C THR A 106 -23.59 14.92 -0.19
N SER A 107 -23.93 14.94 1.09
CA SER A 107 -23.09 15.59 2.11
C SER A 107 -21.97 14.64 2.54
N SER A 108 -20.73 15.08 2.43
CA SER A 108 -19.57 14.34 2.94
C SER A 108 -19.42 14.52 4.46
N LEU A 109 -18.97 13.47 5.16
CA LEU A 109 -18.48 13.60 6.54
C LEU A 109 -17.21 14.45 6.63
N PHE A 110 -16.45 14.49 5.54
CA PHE A 110 -15.21 15.23 5.43
C PHE A 110 -15.49 16.67 4.99
N THR A 111 -14.88 17.63 5.68
CA THR A 111 -14.90 19.05 5.29
C THR A 111 -13.56 19.47 4.71
N ALA A 112 -13.55 20.44 3.80
CA ALA A 112 -12.32 20.92 3.19
C ALA A 112 -11.36 21.49 4.25
N ASP A 113 -11.90 22.20 5.24
CA ASP A 113 -11.11 22.82 6.31
C ASP A 113 -10.50 21.79 7.29
N ALA A 114 -11.06 20.57 7.37
CA ALA A 114 -10.51 19.50 8.21
C ALA A 114 -9.27 18.82 7.58
N PHE A 115 -9.02 19.02 6.28
CA PHE A 115 -7.90 18.42 5.57
C PHE A 115 -6.88 19.48 5.18
N SER A 116 -5.62 19.26 5.55
CA SER A 116 -4.56 20.24 5.30
C SER A 116 -4.20 20.40 3.81
N TYR A 117 -4.52 19.41 2.97
CA TYR A 117 -4.20 19.42 1.54
C TYR A 117 -5.02 18.39 0.76
N PHE A 118 -5.25 18.68 -0.52
CA PHE A 118 -5.88 17.80 -1.50
C PHE A 118 -4.95 16.63 -1.86
N LYS A 119 -5.42 15.40 -1.66
CA LYS A 119 -4.59 14.19 -1.82
C LYS A 119 -5.36 13.02 -2.40
N TYR A 120 -4.61 12.02 -2.85
CA TYR A 120 -5.19 10.73 -3.19
C TYR A 120 -5.66 10.03 -1.93
N GLN A 121 -6.90 9.56 -1.95
CA GLN A 121 -7.47 8.68 -0.93
C GLN A 121 -8.45 7.77 -1.63
N THR A 122 -8.29 6.46 -1.45
CA THR A 122 -9.20 5.49 -2.06
C THR A 122 -10.59 5.63 -1.46
N PHE A 123 -11.57 5.90 -2.33
CA PHE A 123 -13.00 5.80 -2.05
C PHE A 123 -13.75 5.10 -3.20
N THR A 124 -13.01 4.49 -4.12
CA THR A 124 -13.49 3.87 -5.35
C THR A 124 -13.23 2.37 -5.35
N LEU A 125 -14.17 1.61 -5.88
CA LEU A 125 -14.15 0.15 -5.93
C LEU A 125 -15.15 -0.33 -7.00
N ASP A 126 -15.23 -1.62 -7.29
CA ASP A 126 -16.26 -2.23 -8.15
C ASP A 126 -17.00 -3.26 -7.30
N VAL A 127 -18.20 -2.93 -6.83
CA VAL A 127 -18.95 -3.75 -5.86
C VAL A 127 -19.93 -4.71 -6.52
N ASN A 128 -20.10 -4.64 -7.83
CA ASN A 128 -21.05 -5.47 -8.56
C ASN A 128 -20.41 -6.24 -9.72
N GLY A 129 -19.09 -6.10 -9.90
CA GLY A 129 -18.29 -6.82 -10.88
C GLY A 129 -18.59 -6.40 -12.33
N ASP A 130 -19.15 -5.22 -12.56
CA ASP A 130 -19.52 -4.77 -13.91
C ASP A 130 -18.38 -4.05 -14.65
N GLY A 131 -17.24 -3.89 -13.97
CA GLY A 131 -16.04 -3.26 -14.48
C GLY A 131 -16.11 -1.73 -14.48
N LEU A 132 -17.19 -1.12 -13.99
CA LEU A 132 -17.29 0.31 -13.72
C LEU A 132 -16.92 0.60 -12.26
N THR A 133 -16.59 1.86 -11.98
CA THR A 133 -16.22 2.27 -10.63
C THR A 133 -17.39 2.83 -9.85
N ASP A 134 -17.60 2.24 -8.68
CA ASP A 134 -18.52 2.65 -7.64
C ASP A 134 -17.80 3.50 -6.59
N PHE A 135 -18.57 4.17 -5.73
CA PHE A 135 -18.03 4.98 -4.64
C PHE A 135 -18.46 4.44 -3.28
N TYR A 136 -17.51 4.25 -2.37
CA TYR A 136 -17.76 3.99 -0.95
C TYR A 136 -17.48 5.27 -0.16
N LEU A 137 -18.53 5.85 0.41
CA LEU A 137 -18.43 7.01 1.28
C LEU A 137 -18.76 6.62 2.72
N PRO A 138 -17.80 6.74 3.65
CA PRO A 138 -18.03 6.33 5.02
C PRO A 138 -18.88 7.35 5.79
N GLY A 139 -19.64 6.85 6.76
CA GLY A 139 -20.43 7.66 7.69
C GLY A 139 -20.32 7.15 9.13
N ILE A 140 -20.84 7.92 10.08
CA ILE A 140 -20.79 7.55 11.50
C ILE A 140 -21.82 6.47 11.83
N GLU A 141 -23.07 6.66 11.38
CA GLU A 141 -24.17 5.73 11.68
C GLU A 141 -24.32 4.62 10.64
N GLU A 142 -23.96 4.92 9.40
CA GLU A 142 -24.14 4.04 8.25
C GLU A 142 -23.09 4.38 7.19
N GLN A 143 -22.76 3.39 6.35
CA GLN A 143 -21.86 3.58 5.21
C GLN A 143 -22.71 3.64 3.94
N THR A 144 -22.27 4.38 2.92
CA THR A 144 -23.01 4.48 1.66
C THR A 144 -22.16 4.05 0.49
N VAL A 145 -22.68 3.14 -0.32
CA VAL A 145 -22.12 2.74 -1.62
C VAL A 145 -22.96 3.34 -2.74
N TYR A 146 -22.32 4.02 -3.69
CA TYR A 146 -22.95 4.53 -4.90
C TYR A 146 -22.52 3.66 -6.07
N VAL A 147 -23.42 2.82 -6.55
CA VAL A 147 -23.19 1.87 -7.65
C VAL A 147 -23.43 2.54 -8.98
N GLN A 148 -22.39 2.64 -9.79
CA GLN A 148 -22.46 3.18 -11.13
C GLN A 148 -23.30 2.27 -12.03
N GLN A 149 -24.15 2.89 -12.83
CA GLN A 149 -24.98 2.21 -13.81
C GLN A 149 -24.37 2.42 -15.19
N GLN A 150 -24.68 1.54 -16.14
CA GLN A 150 -24.17 1.62 -17.53
C GLN A 150 -24.49 2.95 -18.25
N ASN A 151 -25.50 3.69 -17.78
CA ASN A 151 -25.83 5.04 -18.27
C ASN A 151 -25.02 6.19 -17.61
N GLY A 152 -24.08 5.87 -16.72
CA GLY A 152 -23.25 6.82 -15.97
C GLY A 152 -23.92 7.48 -14.76
N LYS A 153 -25.16 7.08 -14.41
CA LYS A 153 -25.83 7.49 -13.16
C LYS A 153 -25.43 6.56 -12.01
N PHE A 154 -25.70 6.98 -10.78
CA PHE A 154 -25.36 6.22 -9.58
C PHE A 154 -26.61 5.87 -8.77
N ALA A 155 -26.69 4.61 -8.33
CA ALA A 155 -27.70 4.13 -7.40
C ALA A 155 -27.09 4.02 -5.99
N SER A 156 -27.75 4.60 -4.98
CA SER A 156 -27.23 4.59 -3.60
C SER A 156 -27.73 3.38 -2.81
N ILE A 157 -26.82 2.71 -2.11
CA ILE A 157 -27.08 1.61 -1.18
C ILE A 157 -26.47 1.98 0.16
N VAL A 158 -27.31 1.95 1.20
CA VAL A 158 -26.90 2.21 2.58
C VAL A 158 -26.62 0.89 3.27
N LEU A 159 -25.44 0.79 3.89
CA LEU A 159 -24.97 -0.36 4.65
C LEU A 159 -25.06 -0.06 6.15
N PRO A 160 -25.78 -0.88 6.94
CA PRO A 160 -25.94 -0.70 8.38
C PRO A 160 -24.69 -1.15 9.16
N LEU A 161 -23.56 -0.49 8.90
CA LEU A 161 -22.30 -0.67 9.61
C LEU A 161 -21.93 0.68 10.27
N ARG A 162 -21.74 0.68 11.59
CA ARG A 162 -21.47 1.89 12.37
C ARG A 162 -19.98 2.10 12.61
N ALA A 163 -19.58 3.36 12.72
CA ALA A 163 -18.28 3.73 13.24
C ALA A 163 -18.18 3.40 14.74
N LYS A 164 -17.00 2.99 15.20
CA LYS A 164 -16.73 2.81 16.62
C LYS A 164 -16.73 4.17 17.30
N THR A 165 -17.53 4.33 18.35
CA THR A 165 -17.65 5.59 19.09
C THR A 165 -17.11 5.42 20.50
N GLU A 166 -16.18 6.29 20.87
CA GLU A 166 -15.58 6.32 22.21
C GLU A 166 -15.76 7.73 22.80
N ALA A 167 -16.12 7.79 24.08
CA ALA A 167 -16.22 9.03 24.81
C ALA A 167 -15.12 9.08 25.87
N HIS A 168 -14.27 10.11 25.78
CA HIS A 168 -13.25 10.38 26.77
C HIS A 168 -13.64 11.59 27.60
N VAL A 169 -13.80 11.39 28.90
CA VAL A 169 -14.20 12.42 29.85
C VAL A 169 -13.04 12.71 30.80
N THR A 170 -12.60 13.96 30.80
CA THR A 170 -11.66 14.51 31.77
C THR A 170 -12.38 15.56 32.60
N GLU A 171 -11.77 16.03 33.70
CA GLU A 171 -12.36 17.11 34.52
C GLU A 171 -12.63 18.40 33.72
N GLN A 172 -11.89 18.63 32.63
CA GLN A 172 -11.95 19.86 31.84
C GLN A 172 -12.62 19.69 30.46
N HIS A 173 -12.64 18.48 29.91
CA HIS A 173 -13.06 18.24 28.53
C HIS A 173 -13.88 16.96 28.41
N PHE A 174 -14.92 17.03 27.58
CA PHE A 174 -15.67 15.89 27.09
C PHE A 174 -15.39 15.77 25.59
N THR A 175 -14.73 14.68 25.17
CA THR A 175 -14.39 14.42 23.76
C THR A 175 -15.08 13.15 23.29
N VAL A 176 -15.73 13.21 22.14
CA VAL A 176 -16.27 12.04 21.44
C VAL A 176 -15.43 11.82 20.19
N SER A 177 -14.88 10.62 20.05
CA SER A 177 -14.12 10.20 18.88
C SER A 177 -14.85 9.09 18.13
N HIS A 178 -14.97 9.26 16.81
CA HIS A 178 -15.49 8.24 15.91
C HIS A 178 -14.33 7.65 15.10
N THR A 179 -14.17 6.34 15.17
CA THR A 179 -13.26 5.59 14.31
C THR A 179 -14.08 4.94 13.21
N LEU A 180 -13.95 5.45 12.00
CA LEU A 180 -14.62 4.90 10.82
C LEU A 180 -14.10 3.48 10.51
N PRO A 181 -14.93 2.59 9.96
CA PRO A 181 -14.46 1.33 9.42
C PRO A 181 -13.34 1.55 8.40
N GLN A 182 -12.41 0.60 8.31
CA GLN A 182 -11.42 0.63 7.24
C GLN A 182 -12.10 0.50 5.87
N PHE A 183 -11.42 0.98 4.82
CA PHE A 183 -11.87 0.78 3.45
C PHE A 183 -12.06 -0.73 3.18
N PRO A 184 -13.19 -1.17 2.58
CA PRO A 184 -13.50 -2.58 2.46
C PRO A 184 -12.47 -3.32 1.60
N THR A 185 -12.18 -4.56 2.00
CA THR A 185 -11.51 -5.54 1.14
C THR A 185 -12.58 -6.27 0.32
N LEU A 186 -12.30 -6.50 -0.96
CA LEU A 186 -13.22 -7.18 -1.87
C LEU A 186 -12.80 -8.64 -2.04
N ALA A 187 -13.75 -9.57 -1.92
CA ALA A 187 -13.57 -10.98 -2.26
C ALA A 187 -14.90 -11.72 -2.38
N ASP A 188 -14.98 -12.68 -3.29
CA ASP A 188 -16.11 -13.61 -3.45
C ASP A 188 -16.21 -14.60 -2.26
N ILE A 189 -16.93 -14.23 -1.20
CA ILE A 189 -17.04 -15.04 0.02
C ILE A 189 -18.00 -16.20 -0.17
N ASN A 190 -18.99 -16.10 -1.04
CA ASN A 190 -20.04 -17.11 -1.22
C ASN A 190 -19.83 -18.02 -2.45
N GLY A 191 -18.86 -17.73 -3.32
CA GLY A 191 -18.57 -18.49 -4.53
C GLY A 191 -19.45 -18.15 -5.74
N ASP A 192 -20.10 -16.99 -5.76
CA ASP A 192 -21.00 -16.58 -6.84
C ASP A 192 -20.32 -15.82 -7.98
N GLY A 193 -19.03 -15.52 -7.84
CA GLY A 193 -18.21 -14.81 -8.81
C GLY A 193 -18.33 -13.28 -8.76
N ILE A 194 -19.00 -12.72 -7.76
CA ILE A 194 -19.05 -11.29 -7.47
C ILE A 194 -18.36 -11.05 -6.12
N ASP A 195 -17.43 -10.08 -6.10
CA ASP A 195 -16.73 -9.78 -4.86
C ASP A 195 -17.65 -9.11 -3.81
N ASP A 196 -17.65 -9.68 -2.61
CA ASP A 196 -18.36 -9.18 -1.44
C ASP A 196 -17.53 -8.13 -0.69
N LEU A 197 -18.19 -7.30 0.13
CA LEU A 197 -17.51 -6.24 0.87
C LEU A 197 -17.14 -6.73 2.28
N MET A 198 -15.85 -6.91 2.54
CA MET A 198 -15.29 -7.30 3.83
C MET A 198 -14.78 -6.10 4.62
N PHE A 199 -15.15 -6.03 5.89
CA PHE A 199 -14.70 -5.05 6.86
C PHE A 199 -14.06 -5.77 8.03
N TYR A 200 -12.80 -5.47 8.31
CA TYR A 200 -12.14 -6.02 9.50
C TYR A 200 -11.98 -4.96 10.58
N GLU A 201 -12.24 -5.40 11.80
CA GLU A 201 -11.97 -4.70 13.05
C GLU A 201 -10.96 -5.53 13.84
N GLN A 202 -10.48 -5.02 14.97
CA GLN A 202 -9.53 -5.76 15.81
C GLN A 202 -10.04 -7.14 16.24
N LYS A 203 -11.36 -7.33 16.34
CA LYS A 203 -11.98 -8.54 16.91
C LYS A 203 -12.90 -9.28 15.95
N ALA A 204 -13.22 -8.74 14.78
CA ALA A 204 -14.12 -9.42 13.87
C ALA A 204 -13.80 -9.07 12.42
N VAL A 205 -14.08 -10.01 11.53
CA VAL A 205 -14.26 -9.74 10.09
C VAL A 205 -15.75 -9.88 9.80
N ARG A 206 -16.35 -8.80 9.32
CA ARG A 206 -17.77 -8.76 8.93
C ARG A 206 -17.89 -8.45 7.44
N TYR A 207 -18.99 -8.81 6.82
CA TYR A 207 -19.17 -8.61 5.40
C TYR A 207 -20.62 -8.38 4.99
N PHE A 208 -20.79 -7.84 3.78
CA PHE A 208 -22.05 -7.76 3.07
C PHE A 208 -21.91 -8.50 1.75
N LEU A 209 -22.80 -9.47 1.51
CA LEU A 209 -22.85 -10.16 0.23
C LEU A 209 -23.22 -9.18 -0.90
N ALA A 210 -22.60 -9.30 -2.05
CA ALA A 210 -22.86 -8.50 -3.23
C ALA A 210 -23.67 -9.27 -4.27
N THR A 211 -24.20 -8.52 -5.23
CA THR A 211 -24.88 -9.02 -6.42
C THR A 211 -24.57 -8.08 -7.57
N SER A 212 -25.04 -8.39 -8.79
CA SER A 212 -24.94 -7.47 -9.93
C SER A 212 -25.61 -6.09 -9.71
N GLN A 213 -26.46 -5.98 -8.67
CA GLN A 213 -27.11 -4.71 -8.29
C GLN A 213 -26.36 -3.96 -7.17
N GLY A 214 -25.26 -4.52 -6.66
CA GLY A 214 -24.49 -4.01 -5.53
C GLY A 214 -24.69 -4.81 -4.23
N PRO A 215 -24.13 -4.32 -3.11
CA PRO A 215 -24.16 -5.00 -1.83
C PRO A 215 -25.57 -5.13 -1.25
N SER A 216 -25.81 -6.26 -0.60
CA SER A 216 -26.95 -6.49 0.28
C SER A 216 -26.84 -5.61 1.53
N LYS A 217 -27.97 -5.42 2.22
CA LYS A 217 -28.03 -4.66 3.47
C LYS A 217 -27.88 -5.54 4.72
N GLN A 218 -27.61 -6.82 4.53
CA GLN A 218 -27.51 -7.79 5.62
C GLN A 218 -26.06 -7.95 6.04
N LEU A 219 -25.73 -7.42 7.21
CA LEU A 219 -24.41 -7.60 7.83
C LEU A 219 -24.27 -9.04 8.31
N GLN A 220 -23.18 -9.68 7.92
CA GLN A 220 -22.80 -11.03 8.35
C GLN A 220 -21.43 -11.00 9.01
N THR A 221 -21.16 -12.00 9.85
CA THR A 221 -19.86 -12.16 10.52
C THR A 221 -19.16 -13.38 9.92
N LEU A 222 -17.95 -13.18 9.42
CA LEU A 222 -17.10 -14.25 8.90
C LEU A 222 -16.29 -14.89 10.04
N ILE A 223 -15.64 -14.06 10.85
CA ILE A 223 -14.83 -14.46 12.01
C ILE A 223 -15.09 -13.49 13.14
N GLU A 224 -15.13 -14.00 14.36
CA GLU A 224 -15.18 -13.23 15.61
C GLU A 224 -14.20 -13.83 16.61
N ILE A 225 -13.36 -12.99 17.17
CA ILE A 225 -12.38 -13.32 18.21
C ILE A 225 -12.99 -12.90 19.54
N ASP A 226 -12.89 -13.78 20.53
CA ASP A 226 -13.31 -13.49 21.90
C ASP A 226 -12.75 -12.15 22.40
N SER A 227 -13.63 -11.34 23.01
CA SER A 227 -13.29 -10.02 23.53
C SER A 227 -12.22 -10.10 24.61
N GLU A 228 -12.21 -11.18 25.40
CA GLU A 228 -11.24 -11.41 26.48
C GLU A 228 -9.88 -11.94 25.96
N SER A 229 -9.81 -12.37 24.69
CA SER A 229 -8.56 -12.87 24.10
C SER A 229 -7.55 -11.73 23.88
N LYS A 230 -6.25 -12.01 24.05
CA LYS A 230 -5.17 -11.08 23.65
C LYS A 230 -4.96 -11.02 22.12
N GLN A 231 -5.65 -11.88 21.36
CA GLN A 231 -5.58 -11.90 19.90
C GLN A 231 -6.33 -10.73 19.28
N ARG A 232 -5.74 -10.15 18.23
CA ARG A 232 -6.37 -9.12 17.39
C ARG A 232 -6.05 -9.34 15.92
N ILE A 233 -7.00 -9.03 15.06
CA ILE A 233 -6.78 -8.97 13.61
C ILE A 233 -5.95 -7.73 13.32
N GLU A 234 -4.77 -7.95 12.75
CA GLU A 234 -3.82 -6.90 12.38
C GLU A 234 -4.07 -6.46 10.93
N LYS A 235 -4.20 -7.42 10.01
CA LYS A 235 -4.39 -7.16 8.57
C LYS A 235 -5.31 -8.20 7.94
N LEU A 236 -6.07 -7.71 6.96
CA LEU A 236 -6.79 -8.50 5.97
C LEU A 236 -6.25 -8.11 4.59
N ARG A 237 -5.58 -9.03 3.90
CA ARG A 237 -5.04 -8.81 2.54
C ARG A 237 -4.60 -10.13 1.95
N ASP A 238 -4.41 -10.17 0.64
CA ASP A 238 -3.71 -11.29 0.00
C ASP A 238 -2.25 -11.32 0.46
N PHE A 239 -1.89 -12.36 1.21
CA PHE A 239 -0.54 -12.56 1.75
C PHE A 239 0.27 -13.54 0.89
N ASN A 240 -0.37 -14.44 0.14
CA ASN A 240 0.30 -15.49 -0.63
C ASN A 240 0.27 -15.23 -2.16
N ASN A 241 -0.33 -14.12 -2.59
CA ASN A 241 -0.56 -13.69 -3.97
C ASN A 241 -1.47 -14.64 -4.79
N ASP A 242 -2.45 -15.31 -4.16
CA ASP A 242 -3.42 -16.18 -4.85
C ASP A 242 -4.68 -15.46 -5.34
N GLY A 243 -4.78 -14.14 -5.08
CA GLY A 243 -5.91 -13.31 -5.45
C GLY A 243 -7.04 -13.29 -4.42
N LEU A 244 -6.89 -13.99 -3.29
CA LEU A 244 -7.88 -14.04 -2.21
C LEU A 244 -7.35 -13.38 -0.93
N PRO A 245 -8.21 -12.76 -0.10
CA PRO A 245 -7.76 -12.11 1.12
C PRO A 245 -7.52 -13.13 2.24
N ASP A 246 -6.36 -13.01 2.86
CA ASP A 246 -5.95 -13.80 4.01
C ASP A 246 -6.01 -12.98 5.30
N ILE A 247 -6.08 -13.66 6.45
CA ILE A 247 -6.23 -13.03 7.77
C ILE A 247 -4.93 -13.15 8.55
N HIS A 248 -4.39 -12.02 9.01
CA HIS A 248 -3.25 -11.96 9.92
C HIS A 248 -3.71 -11.53 11.32
N ILE A 249 -3.58 -12.45 12.28
CA ILE A 249 -3.87 -12.27 13.69
C ILE A 249 -2.56 -12.15 14.47
N ILE A 250 -2.51 -11.24 15.44
CA ILE A 250 -1.39 -11.10 16.38
C ILE A 250 -1.85 -11.23 17.82
N GLU A 251 -0.99 -11.77 18.68
CA GLU A 251 -1.18 -11.91 20.11
C GLU A 251 0.06 -11.42 20.83
N SER A 252 -0.04 -10.36 21.64
CA SER A 252 1.12 -9.88 22.41
C SER A 252 1.36 -10.82 23.59
N LEU A 253 2.64 -11.14 23.85
CA LEU A 253 3.07 -12.01 24.94
C LEU A 253 3.42 -11.23 26.21
N THR A 254 3.44 -9.90 26.16
CA THR A 254 3.62 -9.08 27.35
C THR A 254 2.32 -8.96 28.14
N ASP A 255 2.44 -8.91 29.46
CA ASP A 255 1.32 -8.62 30.36
C ASP A 255 1.21 -7.10 30.55
N ASP A 256 0.00 -6.55 30.45
CA ASP A 256 -0.32 -5.10 30.63
C ASP A 256 0.11 -4.53 31.99
N THR A 257 0.58 -5.37 32.91
CA THR A 257 0.99 -5.01 34.27
C THR A 257 2.42 -4.49 34.39
N ASP A 258 3.30 -4.78 33.43
CA ASP A 258 4.68 -4.26 33.41
C ASP A 258 4.77 -3.03 32.50
N LYS A 259 4.50 -1.86 33.09
CA LYS A 259 4.57 -0.54 32.42
C LYS A 259 5.99 -0.07 32.10
N ASP A 260 7.00 -0.84 32.48
CA ASP A 260 8.36 -0.61 32.06
C ASP A 260 8.56 -1.32 30.72
N LYS A 261 8.52 -0.52 29.65
CA LYS A 261 8.70 -0.93 28.25
C LYS A 261 9.98 -1.76 28.10
N ASP A 262 9.86 -3.08 28.15
CA ASP A 262 10.89 -3.95 27.60
C ASP A 262 10.80 -3.82 26.07
N LEU A 263 11.86 -3.31 25.46
CA LEU A 263 11.99 -3.23 23.99
C LEU A 263 12.15 -4.64 23.38
N ASP A 264 12.25 -5.66 24.24
CA ASP A 264 12.39 -7.09 23.94
C ASP A 264 11.05 -7.85 24.02
N SER A 265 9.92 -7.13 24.00
CA SER A 265 8.58 -7.74 23.95
C SER A 265 8.40 -8.62 22.72
N GLU A 266 7.71 -9.76 22.88
CA GLU A 266 7.42 -10.71 21.81
C GLU A 266 5.92 -10.75 21.49
N SER A 267 5.58 -11.10 20.25
CA SER A 267 4.20 -11.36 19.84
C SER A 267 4.11 -12.60 18.94
N ILE A 268 3.00 -13.33 19.06
CA ILE A 268 2.69 -14.45 18.18
C ILE A 268 1.90 -13.94 16.98
N HIS A 269 2.48 -14.07 15.79
CA HIS A 269 1.85 -13.78 14.50
C HIS A 269 1.26 -15.06 13.91
N ARG A 270 0.00 -15.01 13.49
CA ARG A 270 -0.74 -16.11 12.86
C ARG A 270 -1.33 -15.66 11.53
N ILE A 271 -1.06 -16.36 10.44
CA ILE A 271 -1.71 -16.12 9.15
C ILE A 271 -2.58 -17.32 8.79
N PHE A 272 -3.82 -17.04 8.41
CA PHE A 272 -4.79 -17.99 7.91
C PHE A 272 -4.99 -17.69 6.43
N PHE A 273 -4.52 -18.60 5.59
CA PHE A 273 -4.74 -18.49 4.16
C PHE A 273 -6.15 -18.93 3.82
N SER A 274 -6.81 -18.13 3.01
CA SER A 274 -8.13 -18.44 2.49
C SER A 274 -8.01 -19.41 1.31
N GLN A 275 -9.11 -20.10 0.98
CA GLN A 275 -9.23 -20.90 -0.25
C GLN A 275 -10.64 -20.75 -0.80
N GLN A 276 -10.74 -20.57 -2.12
CA GLN A 276 -12.04 -20.61 -2.79
C GLN A 276 -12.51 -22.06 -2.93
N THR A 277 -13.74 -22.33 -2.48
CA THR A 277 -14.42 -23.62 -2.64
C THR A 277 -15.76 -23.44 -3.32
N ASN A 278 -16.44 -24.55 -3.65
CA ASN A 278 -17.81 -24.49 -4.17
C ASN A 278 -18.82 -23.88 -3.17
N ASN A 279 -18.46 -23.76 -1.89
CA ASN A 279 -19.29 -23.15 -0.85
C ASN A 279 -18.79 -21.74 -0.48
N GLY A 280 -17.88 -21.17 -1.27
CA GLY A 280 -17.27 -19.88 -1.03
C GLY A 280 -15.90 -19.96 -0.35
N LEU A 281 -15.49 -18.82 0.22
CA LEU A 281 -14.18 -18.59 0.83
C LEU A 281 -14.10 -19.28 2.20
N VAL A 282 -13.14 -20.19 2.36
CA VAL A 282 -12.96 -20.95 3.61
C VAL A 282 -11.58 -20.73 4.21
N PHE A 283 -11.52 -20.81 5.54
CA PHE A 283 -10.30 -20.79 6.34
C PHE A 283 -10.17 -22.11 7.10
N LYS A 284 -8.95 -22.54 7.36
CA LYS A 284 -8.69 -23.67 8.26
C LYS A 284 -8.87 -23.24 9.71
N ASP A 285 -9.23 -24.18 10.58
CA ASP A 285 -9.31 -23.94 12.03
C ASP A 285 -7.95 -23.59 12.66
N ASN A 286 -6.85 -24.08 12.07
CA ASN A 286 -5.49 -23.83 12.52
C ASN A 286 -4.80 -22.86 11.55
N PRO A 287 -3.91 -21.97 12.05
CA PRO A 287 -3.17 -21.06 11.18
C PRO A 287 -2.26 -21.84 10.23
N ASP A 288 -2.19 -21.39 8.97
CA ASP A 288 -1.24 -21.91 7.99
C ASP A 288 0.19 -21.49 8.33
N LEU A 289 0.35 -20.31 8.92
CA LEU A 289 1.62 -19.82 9.44
C LEU A 289 1.47 -19.33 10.88
N GLN A 290 2.38 -19.75 11.76
CA GLN A 290 2.54 -19.19 13.10
C GLN A 290 4.01 -18.89 13.40
N LEU A 291 4.30 -17.70 13.91
CA LEU A 291 5.64 -17.23 14.30
C LEU A 291 5.59 -16.50 15.62
N THR A 292 6.68 -16.55 16.37
CA THR A 292 6.94 -15.63 17.48
C THR A 292 8.00 -14.64 17.02
N LEU A 293 7.68 -13.34 17.07
CA LEU A 293 8.54 -12.26 16.62
C LEU A 293 8.72 -11.24 17.75
N GLU A 294 9.91 -10.66 17.86
CA GLU A 294 10.15 -9.45 18.65
C GLU A 294 9.25 -8.31 18.14
N GLU A 295 8.78 -7.40 19.00
CA GLU A 295 7.81 -6.37 18.62
C GLU A 295 8.37 -5.31 17.66
N THR A 296 9.69 -5.16 17.56
CA THR A 296 10.35 -4.35 16.51
C THR A 296 10.41 -5.05 15.15
N SER A 297 9.94 -6.30 15.07
CA SER A 297 9.89 -7.09 13.86
C SER A 297 8.49 -7.14 13.26
N SER A 298 8.41 -7.28 11.94
CA SER A 298 7.14 -7.46 11.24
C SER A 298 7.30 -8.28 9.97
N ILE A 299 6.22 -8.92 9.55
CA ILE A 299 6.16 -9.60 8.26
C ILE A 299 6.21 -8.54 7.16
N ALA A 300 7.31 -8.52 6.41
CA ALA A 300 7.58 -7.55 5.37
C ALA A 300 7.02 -7.99 4.02
N HIS A 301 7.26 -9.25 3.65
CA HIS A 301 6.83 -9.80 2.37
C HIS A 301 6.76 -11.33 2.41
N ILE A 302 5.95 -11.91 1.54
CA ILE A 302 5.89 -13.35 1.27
C ILE A 302 6.00 -13.50 -0.25
N GLY A 303 7.00 -14.26 -0.70
CA GLY A 303 7.31 -14.42 -2.12
C GLY A 303 8.42 -15.44 -2.31
N ASP A 304 8.62 -15.91 -3.53
CA ASP A 304 9.69 -16.87 -3.84
C ASP A 304 11.03 -16.13 -3.98
N PHE A 305 11.96 -16.31 -3.03
CA PHE A 305 13.27 -15.64 -3.04
C PHE A 305 14.38 -16.56 -3.57
N ASP A 306 14.13 -17.87 -3.64
CA ASP A 306 15.14 -18.88 -3.95
C ASP A 306 14.80 -19.78 -5.16
N GLY A 307 13.64 -19.58 -5.77
CA GLY A 307 13.23 -20.19 -7.02
C GLY A 307 12.72 -21.62 -6.87
N ASP A 308 12.41 -22.08 -5.65
CA ASP A 308 11.92 -23.44 -5.42
C ASP A 308 10.41 -23.60 -5.69
N GLY A 309 9.73 -22.50 -6.04
CA GLY A 309 8.29 -22.45 -6.31
C GLY A 309 7.43 -22.48 -5.06
N VAL A 310 8.01 -22.37 -3.87
CA VAL A 310 7.32 -22.20 -2.59
C VAL A 310 7.67 -20.82 -2.05
N ASN A 311 6.67 -20.02 -1.72
CA ASN A 311 6.92 -18.70 -1.15
C ASN A 311 7.69 -18.81 0.17
N ASP A 312 8.76 -18.02 0.31
CA ASP A 312 9.44 -17.75 1.56
C ASP A 312 8.87 -16.52 2.25
N LEU A 313 9.17 -16.43 3.55
CA LEU A 313 8.75 -15.30 4.37
C LEU A 313 9.94 -14.39 4.63
N ALA A 314 9.80 -13.13 4.25
CA ALA A 314 10.68 -12.05 4.67
C ALA A 314 10.12 -11.35 5.91
N VAL A 315 10.87 -11.44 7.01
CA VAL A 315 10.62 -10.67 8.23
C VAL A 315 11.63 -9.53 8.29
N ILE A 316 11.15 -8.30 8.44
CA ILE A 316 12.01 -7.17 8.77
C ILE A 316 12.13 -7.03 10.28
N SER A 317 13.34 -6.80 10.76
CA SER A 317 13.65 -6.45 12.15
C SER A 317 14.47 -5.16 12.19
N PHE A 318 14.21 -4.30 13.15
CA PHE A 318 15.01 -3.11 13.43
C PHE A 318 15.78 -3.31 14.73
N ASP A 319 17.10 -3.09 14.68
CA ASP A 319 17.92 -3.03 15.88
C ASP A 319 17.84 -1.60 16.43
N ILE A 320 16.98 -1.40 17.43
CA ILE A 320 16.69 -0.08 18.00
C ILE A 320 17.24 -0.04 19.42
N GLY A 321 18.44 0.49 19.56
CA GLY A 321 19.02 0.79 20.85
C GLY A 321 18.47 2.10 21.44
N PHE A 322 18.79 2.34 22.71
CA PHE A 322 18.43 3.59 23.40
C PHE A 322 18.92 4.85 22.66
N MET A 323 20.11 4.80 22.04
CA MET A 323 20.64 5.91 21.24
C MET A 323 19.84 6.14 19.95
N ASP A 324 19.31 5.08 19.35
CA ASP A 324 18.45 5.18 18.17
C ASP A 324 17.12 5.81 18.54
N ILE A 325 16.55 5.49 19.71
CA ILE A 325 15.32 6.14 20.21
C ILE A 325 15.51 7.65 20.35
N ILE A 326 16.63 8.09 20.93
CA ILE A 326 16.95 9.52 21.04
C ILE A 326 17.09 10.15 19.64
N SER A 327 17.79 9.46 18.73
CA SER A 327 18.01 9.93 17.36
C SER A 327 16.70 10.02 16.57
N ILE A 328 15.82 9.03 16.70
CA ILE A 328 14.47 8.97 16.14
C ILE A 328 13.64 10.15 16.64
N ALA A 329 13.60 10.37 17.97
CA ALA A 329 12.83 11.46 18.56
C ALA A 329 13.33 12.82 18.07
N SER A 330 14.65 13.04 18.07
CA SER A 330 15.25 14.28 17.57
C SER A 330 15.00 14.49 16.07
N ALA A 331 15.13 13.43 15.27
CA ALA A 331 14.91 13.50 13.82
C ALA A 331 13.43 13.75 13.50
N ALA A 332 12.50 13.13 14.22
CA ALA A 332 11.06 13.36 14.06
C ALA A 332 10.68 14.82 14.36
N MET A 333 11.25 15.41 15.42
CA MET A 333 11.01 16.83 15.77
C MET A 333 11.49 17.79 14.68
N GLU A 334 12.58 17.44 13.98
CA GLU A 334 13.17 18.26 12.92
C GLU A 334 12.75 17.85 11.50
N ASN A 335 11.87 16.85 11.38
CA ASN A 335 11.48 16.22 10.11
C ASN A 335 12.69 15.82 9.24
N LYS A 336 13.66 15.16 9.89
CA LYS A 336 14.89 14.65 9.28
C LYS A 336 14.87 13.13 9.19
N GLU A 337 15.74 12.61 8.32
CA GLU A 337 15.97 11.18 8.22
C GLU A 337 16.89 10.70 9.36
N VAL A 338 16.61 9.50 9.84
CA VAL A 338 17.47 8.72 10.73
C VAL A 338 17.85 7.43 10.01
N THR A 339 19.12 7.06 10.10
CA THR A 339 19.61 5.77 9.59
C THR A 339 19.43 4.72 10.67
N LEU A 340 18.74 3.63 10.36
CA LEU A 340 18.52 2.53 11.28
C LEU A 340 19.20 1.26 10.77
N ASP A 341 19.82 0.53 11.70
CA ASP A 341 20.29 -0.82 11.45
C ASP A 341 19.10 -1.77 11.37
N SER A 342 18.99 -2.43 10.22
CA SER A 342 17.86 -3.28 9.88
C SER A 342 18.34 -4.61 9.35
N ALA A 343 17.47 -5.61 9.41
CA ALA A 343 17.71 -6.86 8.72
C ALA A 343 16.43 -7.42 8.10
N ILE A 344 16.58 -8.05 6.93
CA ILE A 344 15.60 -8.99 6.40
C ILE A 344 16.07 -10.40 6.74
N SER A 345 15.26 -11.12 7.50
CA SER A 345 15.43 -12.55 7.74
C SER A 345 14.50 -13.33 6.83
N ILE A 346 15.06 -14.25 6.03
CA ILE A 346 14.29 -15.12 5.14
C ILE A 346 14.07 -16.45 5.82
N PHE A 347 12.80 -16.79 6.04
CA PHE A 347 12.38 -18.09 6.56
C PHE A 347 11.86 -18.91 5.38
N LYS A 348 12.47 -20.09 5.17
CA LYS A 348 12.16 -20.92 4.01
C LYS A 348 10.73 -21.41 4.06
N GLY A 349 10.04 -21.30 2.93
CA GLY A 349 8.75 -21.93 2.70
C GLY A 349 8.84 -23.46 2.79
N LYS A 350 7.72 -24.09 3.10
CA LYS A 350 7.57 -25.55 3.05
C LYS A 350 6.29 -25.89 2.32
N LYS A 351 6.24 -27.09 1.74
CA LYS A 351 5.06 -27.58 0.99
C LYS A 351 3.77 -27.65 1.80
N ASP A 352 3.86 -27.68 3.12
CA ASP A 352 2.72 -27.64 4.04
C ASP A 352 2.28 -26.20 4.40
N LYS A 353 2.77 -25.19 3.67
CA LYS A 353 2.51 -23.76 3.86
C LYS A 353 3.01 -23.18 5.20
N GLN A 354 3.80 -23.96 5.94
CA GLN A 354 4.56 -23.47 7.08
C GLN A 354 5.91 -22.91 6.64
N PHE A 355 6.55 -22.17 7.55
CA PHE A 355 7.89 -21.66 7.34
C PHE A 355 8.88 -22.37 8.27
N SER A 356 10.17 -22.29 7.98
CA SER A 356 11.20 -22.75 8.91
C SER A 356 11.11 -21.97 10.23
N LYS A 357 11.40 -22.60 11.37
CA LYS A 357 11.46 -21.88 12.67
C LYS A 357 12.70 -20.99 12.81
N LYS A 358 13.71 -21.22 11.96
CA LYS A 358 14.95 -20.46 11.91
C LYS A 358 15.06 -19.84 10.54
N ALA A 359 15.54 -18.61 10.48
CA ALA A 359 15.85 -17.96 9.23
C ALA A 359 16.92 -18.79 8.48
N ALA A 360 16.66 -19.08 7.22
CA ALA A 360 17.63 -19.71 6.32
C ALA A 360 18.77 -18.74 5.98
N SER A 361 18.46 -17.44 5.97
CA SER A 361 19.43 -16.38 5.81
C SER A 361 18.98 -15.11 6.52
N LYS A 362 19.96 -14.26 6.83
CA LYS A 362 19.73 -12.92 7.36
C LYS A 362 20.54 -11.93 6.54
N LYS A 363 19.90 -10.85 6.12
CA LYS A 363 20.52 -9.78 5.36
C LYS A 363 20.43 -8.47 6.13
N SER A 364 21.54 -8.07 6.74
CA SER A 364 21.66 -6.77 7.40
C SER A 364 21.94 -5.65 6.41
N PHE A 365 21.34 -4.49 6.64
CA PHE A 365 21.55 -3.26 5.90
C PHE A 365 21.10 -2.06 6.72
N GLU A 366 21.63 -0.90 6.35
CA GLU A 366 21.17 0.38 6.86
C GLU A 366 20.06 0.92 5.95
N ILE A 367 19.07 1.55 6.56
CA ILE A 367 17.98 2.23 5.86
C ILE A 367 17.78 3.62 6.42
N ALA A 368 17.65 4.60 5.52
CA ALA A 368 17.33 5.97 5.89
C ALA A 368 15.82 6.18 5.89
N MET A 369 15.28 6.48 7.07
CA MET A 369 13.85 6.63 7.31
C MET A 369 13.52 8.02 7.85
N ASN A 370 12.46 8.62 7.34
CA ASN A 370 11.83 9.77 7.98
C ASN A 370 10.60 9.29 8.75
N MET A 371 10.61 9.47 10.07
CA MET A 371 9.58 8.96 10.98
C MET A 371 8.24 9.69 10.86
N ASN A 372 8.23 10.85 10.20
CA ASN A 372 7.02 11.60 9.91
C ASN A 372 6.37 11.18 8.58
N GLU A 373 7.00 10.31 7.80
CA GLU A 373 6.46 9.80 6.53
C GLU A 373 5.58 8.55 6.75
N SER A 374 4.81 8.19 5.72
CA SER A 374 3.88 7.06 5.75
C SER A 374 4.56 5.75 6.17
N SER A 375 3.89 4.97 7.02
CA SER A 375 4.37 3.67 7.52
C SER A 375 4.23 2.49 6.53
N SER A 376 3.78 2.72 5.30
CA SER A 376 3.69 1.70 4.25
C SER A 376 5.07 1.16 3.85
N GLY A 377 5.17 -0.03 3.23
CA GLY A 377 6.46 -0.62 2.81
C GLY A 377 7.31 0.32 1.93
N ALA A 378 6.69 0.94 0.92
CA ALA A 378 7.32 1.98 0.10
C ALA A 378 7.66 3.25 0.91
N GLY A 379 6.79 3.64 1.86
CA GLY A 379 7.05 4.73 2.82
C GLY A 379 8.20 4.43 3.80
N LYS A 380 8.58 3.16 3.97
CA LYS A 380 9.80 2.75 4.68
C LYS A 380 11.04 2.70 3.78
N GLY A 381 10.92 2.97 2.47
CA GLY A 381 12.03 2.88 1.52
C GLY A 381 12.41 1.45 1.15
N ILE A 382 11.47 0.50 1.27
CA ILE A 382 11.64 -0.92 0.97
C ILE A 382 10.62 -1.36 -0.06
N ILE A 383 11.08 -2.02 -1.13
CA ILE A 383 10.21 -2.57 -2.17
C ILE A 383 10.68 -3.99 -2.51
N PHE A 384 9.74 -4.93 -2.54
CA PHE A 384 9.95 -6.32 -2.95
C PHE A 384 9.29 -6.57 -4.29
N LYS A 385 10.08 -6.82 -5.33
CA LYS A 385 9.65 -7.03 -6.73
C LYS A 385 10.74 -7.75 -7.52
N ASP A 386 10.39 -8.33 -8.66
CA ASP A 386 11.37 -8.85 -9.62
C ASP A 386 11.88 -7.71 -10.53
N PHE A 387 12.99 -7.08 -10.13
CA PHE A 387 13.56 -5.95 -10.89
C PHE A 387 14.43 -6.41 -12.06
N ASN A 388 14.83 -7.68 -12.08
CA ASN A 388 15.79 -8.19 -13.04
C ASN A 388 15.16 -9.15 -14.08
N GLY A 389 13.93 -9.57 -13.83
CA GLY A 389 13.11 -10.41 -14.70
C GLY A 389 13.42 -11.89 -14.62
N ASP A 390 13.95 -12.40 -13.50
CA ASP A 390 14.29 -13.82 -13.34
C ASP A 390 13.28 -14.65 -12.54
N GLY A 391 12.16 -14.04 -12.19
CA GLY A 391 11.08 -14.68 -11.45
C GLY A 391 11.35 -14.81 -9.96
N LEU A 392 12.50 -14.34 -9.46
CA LEU A 392 12.79 -14.29 -8.03
C LEU A 392 12.41 -12.94 -7.44
N THR A 393 12.03 -12.97 -6.16
CA THR A 393 11.74 -11.75 -5.41
C THR A 393 13.04 -11.04 -5.06
N ASP A 394 13.24 -9.83 -5.58
CA ASP A 394 14.36 -8.97 -5.21
C ASP A 394 13.97 -7.96 -4.12
N LEU A 395 14.98 -7.42 -3.42
CA LEU A 395 14.83 -6.39 -2.40
C LEU A 395 15.50 -5.08 -2.83
N LEU A 396 14.71 -4.03 -3.03
CA LEU A 396 15.17 -2.66 -3.20
C LEU A 396 15.10 -1.91 -1.86
N ILE A 397 16.21 -1.27 -1.49
CA ILE A 397 16.35 -0.43 -0.29
C ILE A 397 16.86 0.96 -0.68
N ARG A 398 16.23 1.98 -0.13
CA ARG A 398 16.76 3.35 -0.04
C ARG A 398 17.76 3.43 1.10
N ALA A 399 19.05 3.37 0.76
CA ALA A 399 20.11 3.37 1.78
C ALA A 399 20.31 4.77 2.38
N ASP A 400 20.28 5.80 1.52
CA ASP A 400 20.37 7.21 1.90
C ASP A 400 19.74 8.08 0.80
N THR A 401 19.91 9.40 0.85
CA THR A 401 19.38 10.37 -0.14
C THR A 401 20.06 10.32 -1.52
N ASN A 402 21.09 9.51 -1.71
CA ASN A 402 21.92 9.42 -2.91
C ASN A 402 22.18 7.98 -3.38
N GLU A 403 21.58 6.97 -2.74
CA GLU A 403 21.87 5.58 -3.06
C GLU A 403 20.69 4.65 -2.85
N LEU A 404 20.35 3.92 -3.93
CA LEU A 404 19.54 2.71 -3.87
C LEU A 404 20.44 1.47 -3.89
N LYS A 405 20.02 0.45 -3.15
CA LYS A 405 20.65 -0.88 -3.13
C LYS A 405 19.61 -1.91 -3.53
N VAL A 406 19.91 -2.71 -4.56
CA VAL A 406 19.08 -3.86 -4.94
C VAL A 406 19.83 -5.14 -4.61
N TYR A 407 19.25 -5.94 -3.74
CA TYR A 407 19.69 -7.31 -3.48
C TYR A 407 18.79 -8.25 -4.28
N PHE A 408 19.35 -8.84 -5.33
CA PHE A 408 18.62 -9.82 -6.14
C PHE A 408 18.29 -11.09 -5.36
N GLY A 409 17.22 -11.78 -5.75
CA GLY A 409 16.94 -13.15 -5.35
C GLY A 409 18.14 -14.07 -5.56
N ASP A 410 18.31 -15.08 -4.71
CA ASP A 410 19.46 -16.00 -4.75
C ASP A 410 19.05 -17.39 -4.25
N GLU A 411 19.12 -18.39 -5.12
CA GLU A 411 18.73 -19.78 -4.83
C GLU A 411 19.31 -20.38 -3.53
N LYS A 412 20.47 -19.88 -3.07
CA LYS A 412 21.14 -20.42 -1.88
C LYS A 412 20.87 -19.61 -0.62
N ARG A 413 20.63 -18.31 -0.77
CA ARG A 413 20.60 -17.37 0.36
C ARG A 413 19.30 -16.59 0.45
N GLY A 414 18.35 -16.79 -0.46
CA GLY A 414 17.17 -15.94 -0.66
C GLY A 414 17.54 -14.56 -1.24
N LEU A 415 18.59 -13.92 -0.73
CA LEU A 415 19.08 -12.64 -1.23
C LEU A 415 20.59 -12.68 -1.49
N SER A 416 20.99 -12.05 -2.59
CA SER A 416 22.37 -11.94 -3.03
C SER A 416 23.28 -11.28 -1.98
N ARG A 417 24.54 -11.73 -1.92
CA ARG A 417 25.51 -11.24 -0.93
C ARG A 417 25.84 -9.76 -1.12
N ARG A 418 25.92 -9.27 -2.36
CA ARG A 418 26.27 -7.89 -2.70
C ARG A 418 25.09 -7.23 -3.39
N ALA A 419 24.76 -6.01 -2.99
CA ALA A 419 23.78 -5.22 -3.71
C ALA A 419 24.35 -4.72 -5.04
N LYS A 420 23.47 -4.62 -6.04
CA LYS A 420 23.62 -3.65 -7.11
C LYS A 420 23.39 -2.25 -6.51
N ARG A 421 24.41 -1.40 -6.56
CA ARG A 421 24.36 -0.03 -6.06
C ARG A 421 23.98 0.92 -7.20
N ILE A 422 22.99 1.76 -6.97
CA ILE A 422 22.53 2.77 -7.92
C ILE A 422 22.75 4.12 -7.24
N LYS A 423 23.89 4.76 -7.57
CA LYS A 423 24.32 6.03 -6.97
C LYS A 423 23.77 7.22 -7.74
N ARG A 424 22.85 7.95 -7.14
CA ARG A 424 22.21 9.15 -7.71
C ARG A 424 21.31 9.81 -6.70
N SER A 425 21.12 11.12 -6.86
CA SER A 425 20.22 11.90 -6.01
C SER A 425 18.82 11.29 -6.06
N LEU A 426 18.29 10.97 -4.88
CA LEU A 426 16.97 10.41 -4.71
C LEU A 426 15.98 11.48 -4.26
N PRO A 427 14.67 11.22 -4.41
CA PRO A 427 13.65 12.01 -3.76
C PRO A 427 13.89 12.07 -2.24
N LYS A 428 13.49 13.20 -1.64
CA LYS A 428 13.55 13.37 -0.18
C LYS A 428 12.67 12.34 0.51
N SER A 429 11.44 12.15 0.04
CA SER A 429 10.54 11.15 0.58
C SER A 429 10.81 9.78 -0.06
N SER A 430 10.83 8.73 0.76
CA SER A 430 10.83 7.34 0.30
C SER A 430 9.53 7.00 -0.46
N SER A 431 8.44 7.68 -0.14
CA SER A 431 7.14 7.52 -0.80
C SER A 431 7.13 8.00 -2.25
N ASP A 432 8.19 8.70 -2.68
CA ASP A 432 8.39 9.15 -4.06
C ASP A 432 9.25 8.17 -4.90
N ILE A 433 9.45 6.95 -4.38
CA ILE A 433 10.09 5.84 -5.05
C ILE A 433 9.04 4.77 -5.31
N TYR A 434 8.82 4.44 -6.58
CA TYR A 434 7.78 3.53 -7.04
C TYR A 434 8.41 2.40 -7.86
N SER A 435 7.62 1.35 -8.08
CA SER A 435 7.93 0.25 -9.00
C SER A 435 6.77 0.12 -9.98
N HIS A 436 7.07 0.15 -11.28
CA HIS A 436 6.08 -0.10 -12.32
C HIS A 436 6.76 -0.60 -13.60
N ASP A 437 6.17 -1.58 -14.28
CA ASP A 437 6.54 -1.99 -15.64
C ASP A 437 6.02 -0.94 -16.65
N LEU A 438 6.83 0.08 -16.92
CA LEU A 438 6.47 1.22 -17.77
C LEU A 438 6.60 0.89 -19.25
N ASN A 439 7.50 -0.03 -19.62
CA ASN A 439 7.78 -0.38 -21.00
C ASN A 439 7.07 -1.67 -21.47
N GLN A 440 6.37 -2.35 -20.57
CA GLN A 440 5.62 -3.58 -20.82
C GLN A 440 6.50 -4.76 -21.24
N ASP A 441 7.75 -4.80 -20.78
CA ASP A 441 8.68 -5.89 -21.05
C ASP A 441 8.62 -7.02 -20.01
N GLY A 442 7.73 -6.88 -19.02
CA GLY A 442 7.54 -7.83 -17.93
C GLY A 442 8.52 -7.65 -16.77
N LYS A 443 9.36 -6.61 -16.79
CA LYS A 443 10.24 -6.22 -15.69
C LYS A 443 9.75 -4.96 -15.03
N GLU A 444 9.98 -4.87 -13.74
CA GLU A 444 9.63 -3.69 -12.98
C GLU A 444 10.72 -2.62 -13.12
N GLU A 445 10.37 -1.41 -13.60
CA GLU A 445 11.25 -0.25 -13.49
C GLU A 445 11.11 0.40 -12.11
N ILE A 446 12.21 0.97 -11.62
CA ILE A 446 12.18 1.87 -10.48
C ILE A 446 11.84 3.26 -11.01
N VAL A 447 10.77 3.86 -10.50
CA VAL A 447 10.32 5.20 -10.89
C VAL A 447 10.53 6.17 -9.74
N LEU A 448 11.28 7.24 -9.97
CA LEU A 448 11.54 8.30 -8.99
C LEU A 448 10.78 9.56 -9.35
N LYS A 449 10.04 10.12 -8.39
CA LYS A 449 9.48 11.47 -8.52
C LYS A 449 10.44 12.48 -7.87
N VAL A 450 11.29 13.10 -8.68
CA VAL A 450 12.38 13.98 -8.22
C VAL A 450 11.96 15.44 -8.32
N LYS A 451 12.25 16.23 -7.28
CA LYS A 451 12.03 17.69 -7.30
C LYS A 451 13.20 18.40 -7.98
N ASP A 452 12.96 19.02 -9.12
CA ASP A 452 13.87 19.94 -9.78
C ASP A 452 13.78 21.33 -9.12
N LYS A 453 14.93 21.98 -8.90
CA LYS A 453 15.01 23.31 -8.29
C LYS A 453 14.45 24.42 -9.19
N LYS A 454 14.30 24.19 -10.50
CA LYS A 454 13.86 25.20 -11.47
C LYS A 454 12.51 24.88 -12.14
N GLU A 455 12.09 23.62 -12.19
CA GLU A 455 10.99 23.17 -13.07
C GLU A 455 9.88 22.36 -12.39
N GLY A 456 9.84 22.30 -11.05
CA GLY A 456 8.83 21.49 -10.33
C GLY A 456 9.28 20.04 -10.16
N PHE A 457 8.38 19.06 -10.24
CA PHE A 457 8.76 17.65 -10.14
C PHE A 457 8.93 17.02 -11.53
N ARG A 458 9.72 15.95 -11.61
CA ARG A 458 9.83 15.09 -12.81
C ARG A 458 9.87 13.62 -12.44
N LEU A 459 9.40 12.77 -13.34
CA LEU A 459 9.49 11.33 -13.22
C LEU A 459 10.74 10.83 -13.96
N GLU A 460 11.58 10.08 -13.26
CA GLU A 460 12.73 9.38 -13.81
C GLU A 460 12.54 7.88 -13.65
N ALA A 461 12.65 7.12 -14.74
CA ALA A 461 12.56 5.67 -14.71
C ALA A 461 13.94 5.03 -14.88
N ILE A 462 14.15 3.92 -14.17
CA ILE A 462 15.43 3.24 -14.07
C ILE A 462 15.18 1.77 -14.36
N GLN A 463 15.81 1.29 -15.42
CA GLN A 463 15.81 -0.14 -15.69
C GLN A 463 17.07 -0.79 -15.11
N ILE A 464 16.90 -1.92 -14.45
CA ILE A 464 18.00 -2.73 -13.96
C ILE A 464 18.29 -3.83 -14.97
N SER A 465 19.46 -3.75 -15.61
CA SER A 465 20.02 -4.86 -16.38
C SER A 465 20.94 -5.72 -15.50
N LYS A 466 20.92 -7.03 -15.73
CA LYS A 466 21.84 -8.00 -15.09
C LYS A 466 23.30 -7.62 -15.30
#